data_AF-A0A1S3IIW1-F1
#
_entry.id   AF-A0A1S3IIW1-F1
#
_cell.length_a   1.000
_cell.length_b   1.000
_cell.length_c   1.000
_cell.angle_alpha   90.00
_cell.angle_beta   90.00
_cell.angle_gamma   90.00
#
_symmetry.space_group_name_H-M   'P 1'
#
loop_
_entity.id
_entity.type
_entity.pdbx_description
1 polymer ?
#
loop_
_entity_poly.entity_id
_entity_poly.type
_entity_poly.pdbx_seq_one_letter_code
_entity_poly.pdbx_strand_id
1 'polypeptide(L)'
;MDGLPMYILRLATEVEWDTEKECFETFARETSEFYAMKKDSFQLLKEDSSESWKWTTEHVIYPVIRTSLYPPKLFAENASFLQIANLPDLYKVFERC
;
A
#
# COMPACT_ATOMS: atom_id res chain seq x y z
N MET A 1 -12.05 -1.33 12.44
CA MET A 1 -11.53 -0.10 11.79
C MET A 1 -10.61 0.57 12.80
N ASP A 2 -9.49 -0.07 13.09
CA ASP A 2 -8.86 0.12 14.40
C ASP A 2 -7.93 1.34 14.42
N GLY A 3 -7.64 1.92 13.25
CA GLY A 3 -6.91 3.17 13.08
C GLY A 3 -7.79 4.42 13.04
N LEU A 4 -9.12 4.31 13.14
CA LEU A 4 -10.03 5.44 12.98
C LEU A 4 -9.78 6.57 13.98
N PRO A 5 -9.57 6.32 15.29
CA PRO A 5 -9.26 7.40 16.23
C PRO A 5 -7.99 8.16 15.86
N MET A 6 -6.95 7.44 15.40
CA MET A 6 -5.69 8.06 14.98
C MET A 6 -5.85 8.86 13.68
N TYR A 7 -6.69 8.38 12.75
CA TYR A 7 -7.01 9.12 11.54
C TYR A 7 -7.72 10.44 11.85
N ILE A 8 -8.75 10.41 12.71
CA ILE A 8 -9.46 11.64 13.13
C ILE A 8 -8.51 12.61 13.84
N LEU A 9 -7.63 12.10 14.70
CA LEU A 9 -6.61 12.94 15.35
C LEU A 9 -5.72 13.63 14.32
N ARG A 10 -5.16 12.88 13.37
CA ARG A 10 -4.25 13.43 12.35
C ARG A 10 -4.95 14.36 11.37
N LEU A 11 -6.22 14.14 11.07
CA LEU A 11 -7.02 15.10 10.31
C LEU A 11 -7.13 16.45 11.03
N ALA A 12 -7.25 16.44 12.36
CA ALA A 12 -7.33 17.66 13.13
C ALA A 12 -5.97 18.37 13.32
N THR A 13 -4.87 17.62 13.41
CA THR A 13 -3.55 18.17 13.78
C THR A 13 -2.57 18.33 12.62
N GLU A 14 -2.64 17.49 11.58
CA GLU A 14 -1.63 17.41 10.51
C GLU A 14 -2.09 17.99 9.17
N VAL A 15 -3.39 18.29 9.03
CA VAL A 15 -3.95 18.89 7.81
C VAL A 15 -3.90 20.41 7.91
N GLU A 16 -3.36 21.04 6.88
CA GLU A 16 -3.32 22.50 6.74
C GLU A 16 -4.67 22.99 6.20
N TRP A 17 -5.51 23.60 7.02
CA TRP A 17 -6.88 23.96 6.66
C TRP A 17 -7.02 25.35 6.03
N ASP A 18 -6.01 26.21 6.14
CA ASP A 18 -6.12 27.62 5.73
C ASP A 18 -5.78 27.81 4.23
N THR A 19 -4.91 26.96 3.67
CA THR A 19 -4.46 27.07 2.27
C THR A 19 -5.05 25.97 1.40
N GLU A 20 -5.90 26.34 0.42
CA GLU A 20 -6.67 25.38 -0.41
C GLU A 20 -5.83 24.22 -0.99
N LYS A 21 -4.73 24.54 -1.66
CA LYS A 21 -3.89 23.52 -2.30
C LYS A 21 -3.26 22.57 -1.29
N GLU A 22 -2.70 23.12 -0.21
CA GLU A 22 -2.02 22.34 0.83
C GLU A 22 -3.02 21.54 1.67
N CYS A 23 -4.22 22.07 1.88
CA CYS A 23 -5.36 21.36 2.47
C CYS A 23 -5.65 20.08 1.70
N PHE A 24 -5.88 20.17 0.39
CA PHE A 24 -6.16 18.98 -0.42
C PHE A 24 -4.99 17.99 -0.44
N GLU A 25 -3.75 18.49 -0.54
CA GLU A 25 -2.56 17.65 -0.56
C GLU A 25 -2.37 16.88 0.75
N THR A 26 -2.40 17.60 1.89
CA THR A 26 -2.18 17.02 3.22
C THR A 26 -3.35 16.13 3.64
N PHE A 27 -4.60 16.51 3.37
CA PHE A 27 -5.77 15.68 3.62
C PHE A 27 -5.74 14.37 2.82
N ALA A 28 -5.41 14.45 1.52
CA ALA A 28 -5.31 13.26 0.67
C ALA A 28 -4.19 12.33 1.16
N ARG A 29 -3.06 12.88 1.62
CA ARG A 29 -1.97 12.13 2.22
C ARG A 29 -2.41 11.39 3.48
N GLU A 30 -3.05 12.07 4.43
CA GLU A 30 -3.55 11.45 5.67
C GLU A 30 -4.60 10.37 5.41
N THR A 31 -5.47 10.62 4.43
CA THR A 31 -6.47 9.64 3.99
C THR A 31 -5.81 8.43 3.34
N SER A 32 -4.79 8.63 2.51
CA SER A 32 -4.05 7.52 1.89
C SER A 32 -3.34 6.66 2.94
N GLU A 33 -2.79 7.27 3.99
CA GLU A 33 -2.13 6.59 5.10
C GLU A 33 -3.11 5.79 5.98
N PHE A 34 -4.37 6.24 6.10
CA PHE A 34 -5.41 5.49 6.80
C PHE A 34 -5.87 4.25 6.03
N TYR A 35 -6.04 4.36 4.71
CA TYR A 35 -6.47 3.23 3.85
C TYR A 35 -5.33 2.30 3.42
N ALA A 36 -4.07 2.70 3.61
CA ALA A 36 -2.93 1.85 3.32
C ALA A 36 -3.01 0.53 4.14
N MET A 37 -2.72 -0.59 3.49
CA MET A 37 -2.68 -1.90 4.14
C MET A 37 -1.44 -1.99 5.04
N LYS A 38 -1.63 -1.86 6.36
CA LYS A 38 -0.52 -1.86 7.34
C LYS A 38 -0.23 -3.26 7.87
N LYS A 39 1.01 -3.41 8.37
CA LYS A 39 1.52 -4.67 8.91
C LYS A 39 0.63 -5.23 10.03
N ASP A 40 0.18 -4.35 10.91
CA ASP A 40 -0.67 -4.70 12.05
C ASP A 40 -2.07 -5.18 11.61
N SER A 41 -2.56 -4.67 10.47
CA SER A 41 -3.81 -5.12 9.85
C SER A 41 -3.73 -6.58 9.40
N PHE A 42 -2.55 -7.08 8.99
CA PHE A 42 -2.36 -8.50 8.65
C PHE A 42 -2.33 -9.42 9.86
N GLN A 43 -2.04 -8.88 11.04
CA GLN A 43 -1.91 -9.65 12.28
C GLN A 43 -3.26 -9.87 12.97
N LEU A 44 -4.14 -8.87 12.89
CA LEU A 44 -5.50 -8.89 13.43
C LEU A 44 -6.49 -9.71 12.59
N LEU A 45 -6.19 -9.93 11.31
CA LEU A 45 -7.00 -10.77 10.41
C LEU A 45 -6.75 -12.28 10.59
N LYS A 46 -5.89 -12.68 11.55
CA LYS A 46 -5.56 -14.08 11.80
C LYS A 46 -6.59 -14.88 12.59
N GLU A 47 -7.56 -14.24 13.25
CA GLU A 47 -8.36 -14.92 14.27
C GLU A 47 -9.66 -15.60 13.81
N ASP A 48 -10.20 -15.39 12.60
CA ASP A 48 -11.34 -16.23 12.15
C ASP A 48 -11.68 -16.19 10.65
N SER A 49 -10.83 -15.60 9.81
CA SER A 49 -11.08 -15.55 8.36
C SER A 49 -9.81 -15.90 7.59
N SER A 50 -9.70 -17.18 7.23
CA SER A 50 -8.56 -17.77 6.52
C SER A 50 -8.23 -17.13 5.15
N GLU A 51 -9.04 -16.19 4.65
CA GLU A 51 -8.95 -15.68 3.27
C GLU A 51 -9.03 -14.15 3.09
N SER A 52 -8.97 -13.31 4.12
CA SER A 52 -9.34 -11.88 3.94
C SER A 52 -8.32 -11.01 3.18
N TRP A 53 -7.09 -10.87 3.69
CA TRP A 53 -6.17 -9.85 3.15
C TRP A 53 -5.48 -10.26 1.85
N LYS A 54 -5.08 -11.54 1.72
CA LYS A 54 -4.42 -12.05 0.52
C LYS A 54 -5.34 -11.93 -0.69
N TRP A 55 -6.60 -12.36 -0.51
CA TRP A 55 -7.61 -12.24 -1.54
C TRP A 55 -7.85 -10.78 -1.91
N THR A 56 -8.01 -9.90 -0.93
CA THR A 56 -8.18 -8.46 -1.16
C THR A 56 -6.99 -7.87 -1.91
N THR A 57 -5.76 -8.23 -1.52
CA THR A 57 -4.55 -7.79 -2.23
C THR A 57 -4.57 -8.26 -3.68
N GLU A 58 -4.77 -9.55 -3.93
CA GLU A 58 -4.70 -10.15 -5.26
C GLU A 58 -5.86 -9.71 -6.19
N HIS A 59 -7.08 -9.63 -5.66
CA HIS A 59 -8.30 -9.48 -6.47
C HIS A 59 -8.92 -8.08 -6.39
N VAL A 60 -8.51 -7.22 -5.46
CA VAL A 60 -9.01 -5.84 -5.33
C VAL A 60 -7.90 -4.84 -5.57
N ILE A 61 -6.79 -4.94 -4.83
CA ILE A 61 -5.73 -3.91 -4.85
C ILE A 61 -4.89 -3.99 -6.14
N TYR A 62 -4.35 -5.15 -6.50
CA TYR A 62 -3.50 -5.30 -7.68
C TYR A 62 -4.20 -4.98 -9.01
N PRO A 63 -5.49 -5.34 -9.22
CA PRO A 63 -6.22 -4.93 -10.41
C PRO A 63 -6.32 -3.42 -10.57
N VAL A 64 -6.58 -2.69 -9.48
CA VAL A 64 -6.64 -1.21 -9.51
C VAL A 64 -5.26 -0.60 -9.68
N ILE A 65 -4.22 -1.16 -9.03
CA ILE A 65 -2.82 -0.71 -9.23
C ILE A 65 -2.43 -0.80 -10.71
N ARG A 66 -2.83 -1.86 -11.40
CA ARG A 66 -2.52 -2.04 -12.83
C ARG A 66 -3.07 -0.92 -13.71
N THR A 67 -4.22 -0.35 -13.37
CA THR A 67 -4.90 0.65 -14.21
C THR A 67 -4.69 2.08 -13.74
N SER A 68 -4.48 2.29 -12.44
CA SER A 68 -4.61 3.61 -11.81
C SER A 68 -3.35 4.10 -11.12
N LEU A 69 -2.35 3.24 -10.88
CA LEU A 69 -1.10 3.67 -10.24
C LEU A 69 -0.15 4.29 -11.26
N TYR A 70 0.24 5.54 -11.02
CA TYR A 70 1.34 6.20 -11.71
C TYR A 70 2.56 6.28 -10.78
N PRO A 71 3.50 5.32 -10.83
CA PRO A 71 4.57 5.24 -9.85
C PRO A 71 5.55 6.42 -9.98
N PRO A 72 5.83 7.15 -8.88
CA PRO A 72 6.87 8.17 -8.85
C PRO A 72 8.27 7.57 -9.07
N LYS A 73 9.20 8.36 -9.62
CA LYS A 73 10.61 7.93 -9.82
C LYS A 73 11.28 7.46 -8.53
N LEU A 74 10.92 8.08 -7.40
CA LEU A 74 11.44 7.75 -6.08
C LEU A 74 11.24 6.26 -5.72
N PHE A 75 10.23 5.60 -6.30
CA PHE A 75 9.93 4.18 -5.99
C PHE A 75 11.02 3.22 -6.44
N ALA A 76 11.84 3.61 -7.43
CA ALA A 76 12.98 2.81 -7.87
C ALA A 76 14.17 2.88 -6.89
N GLU A 77 14.24 3.93 -6.07
CA GLU A 77 15.39 4.20 -5.20
C GLU A 77 15.10 3.90 -3.73
N ASN A 78 13.85 4.10 -3.28
CA ASN A 78 13.45 3.96 -1.88
C ASN A 78 13.03 2.53 -1.47
N ALA A 79 13.41 1.53 -2.26
CA ALA A 79 13.06 0.11 -2.06
C ALA A 79 11.55 -0.21 -2.10
N SER A 80 10.69 0.66 -2.66
CA SER A 80 9.27 0.32 -2.89
C SER A 80 9.12 -0.80 -3.91
N PHE A 81 9.96 -0.82 -4.95
CA PHE A 81 10.06 -1.93 -5.90
C PHE A 81 11.50 -2.44 -5.96
N LEU A 82 11.68 -3.73 -5.64
CA LEU A 82 12.99 -4.38 -5.66
C LEU A 82 12.94 -5.60 -6.57
N GLN A 83 13.86 -5.66 -7.54
CA GLN A 83 14.06 -6.84 -8.34
C GLN A 83 14.82 -7.89 -7.52
N ILE A 84 14.11 -8.93 -7.08
CA ILE A 84 14.71 -10.03 -6.30
C ILE A 84 15.24 -11.17 -7.17
N ALA A 85 14.75 -11.29 -8.40
CA ALA A 85 15.12 -12.35 -9.33
C ALA A 85 14.84 -11.94 -10.78
N ASN A 86 15.40 -12.69 -11.72
CA ASN A 86 15.04 -12.62 -13.14
C ASN A 86 14.92 -14.04 -13.72
N LEU A 87 14.01 -14.22 -14.68
CA LEU A 87 13.79 -15.52 -15.31
C LEU A 87 14.99 -16.05 -16.11
N PRO A 88 15.74 -15.23 -16.88
CA PRO A 88 16.90 -15.72 -17.63
C PRO A 88 17.97 -16.41 -16.76
N ASP A 89 18.25 -15.88 -15.58
CA ASP A 89 19.22 -16.48 -14.65
C ASP A 89 18.65 -17.71 -13.94
N LEU A 90 17.35 -17.70 -13.62
CA LEU A 90 16.67 -18.87 -13.07
C LEU A 90 16.65 -20.04 -14.05
N TYR A 91 16.41 -19.79 -15.35
CA TYR A 91 16.37 -20.84 -16.36
C TYR A 91 17.73 -21.47 -16.69
N LYS A 92 18.85 -20.88 -16.26
CA LYS A 92 20.18 -21.51 -16.36
C LYS A 92 20.40 -22.61 -15.32
N VAL A 93 19.66 -22.56 -14.21
CA VAL A 93 19.81 -23.49 -13.09
C VAL A 93 18.64 -24.49 -13.04
N PHE A 94 17.42 -24.02 -13.33
CA PHE A 94 16.21 -24.82 -13.30
C PHE A 94 15.82 -25.27 -14.71
N GLU A 95 16.43 -26.36 -15.17
CA GLU A 95 16.08 -27.02 -16.43
C GLU A 95 15.03 -28.11 -16.24
N ARG A 96 14.33 -28.47 -17.32
CA ARG A 96 13.42 -29.63 -17.33
C ARG A 96 14.25 -30.92 -17.30
N CYS A 97 13.78 -31.93 -16.56
CA CYS A 97 14.37 -33.27 -16.57
C CYS A 97 14.34 -33.91 -17.96
#